data_AF-A0AA43TK40-F1
#
_entry.id   AF-A0AA43TK40-F1
#
_cell.length_a   1.000
_cell.length_b   1.000
_cell.length_c   1.000
_cell.angle_alpha   90.00
_cell.angle_beta   90.00
_cell.angle_gamma   90.00
#
_symmetry.space_group_name_H-M   'P 1'
#
loop_
_entity.id
_entity.type
_entity.pdbx_description
1 polymer ?
#
loop_
_entity_poly.entity_id
_entity_poly.type
_entity_poly.pdbx_seq_one_letter_code
_entity_poly.pdbx_strand_id
1 'polypeptide(L)'
;MNIIVTGASGYIGTRFISLAQSNNHELVAVSRQPLETVSVCLSFDLNTSSALSLPKGTDAVLHLAADTAESGEDGHNEIAAAKALIVAASNVSAKFVFVSSQTAREDASTSYGRTKWRIEQEVLAANGLVVRLGQVYGGVERGLFGTLVRLVRVLPVLPAFIPSPWVQPIHVDDCARGLLTFIEREDIRSGIYSLASPNGVSFTGFLRSIAQHRVRQHRIFVPIPVVFVRFFIRLLGLKLSSKLGLYRLNSLFDLPSMDTTADINAIGLELHTLRSGMHRSGSDRRRSLIQEGTALLTYVLRGKPNSFFVRRYVRMVEKLRAGIPLALPSWVFRWPTTLAWLDDRTYTSTKQGEEFGWRVDAATVIAEASVHGAVRFLGTTQTSQPMAALIRVFLALSAEIFCRCSRLLAYPLFAWIKKKGSF
;
A
#
# COMPACT_ATOMS: atom_id res chain seq x y z
N MET A 1 14.45 3.63 21.51
CA MET A 1 14.47 5.11 21.50
C MET A 1 13.15 5.62 22.05
N ASN A 2 13.19 6.79 22.69
CA ASN A 2 12.05 7.53 23.20
C ASN A 2 11.63 8.57 22.17
N ILE A 3 10.49 8.31 21.50
CA ILE A 3 10.02 9.15 20.38
C ILE A 3 8.73 9.85 20.78
N ILE A 4 8.73 11.18 20.66
CA ILE A 4 7.55 12.01 20.86
C ILE A 4 6.84 12.18 19.52
N VAL A 5 5.53 11.94 19.47
CA VAL A 5 4.76 12.01 18.22
C VAL A 5 3.58 12.95 18.39
N THR A 6 3.60 14.09 17.69
CA THR A 6 2.38 14.90 17.53
C THR A 6 1.52 14.34 16.40
N GLY A 7 0.22 14.61 16.40
CA GLY A 7 -0.66 14.08 15.34
C GLY A 7 -0.81 12.56 15.38
N ALA A 8 -0.52 11.96 16.54
CA ALA A 8 -0.57 10.53 16.84
C ALA A 8 -1.91 9.86 16.48
N SER A 9 -3.03 10.57 16.65
CA SER A 9 -4.38 10.10 16.31
C SER A 9 -4.68 10.13 14.80
N GLY A 10 -3.82 10.77 14.02
CA GLY A 10 -3.98 10.98 12.58
C GLY A 10 -3.79 9.72 11.74
N TYR A 11 -4.04 9.87 10.43
CA TYR A 11 -3.94 8.77 9.48
C TYR A 11 -2.53 8.16 9.41
N ILE A 12 -1.50 9.00 9.33
CA ILE A 12 -0.09 8.57 9.32
C ILE A 12 0.37 8.20 10.74
N GLY A 13 0.03 9.02 11.74
CA GLY A 13 0.45 8.85 13.14
C GLY A 13 0.07 7.49 13.72
N THR A 14 -1.17 7.04 13.49
CA THR A 14 -1.62 5.72 13.99
C THR A 14 -0.83 4.56 13.38
N ARG A 15 -0.40 4.67 12.13
CA ARG A 15 0.44 3.66 11.48
C ARG A 15 1.89 3.72 11.95
N PHE A 16 2.43 4.92 12.09
CA PHE A 16 3.76 5.13 12.66
C PHE A 16 3.87 4.55 14.07
N ILE A 17 2.91 4.82 14.95
CA ILE A 17 2.87 4.31 16.33
C ILE A 17 2.90 2.78 16.35
N SER A 18 2.03 2.15 15.57
CA SER A 18 1.96 0.69 15.48
C SER A 18 3.29 0.08 15.01
N LEU A 19 3.96 0.72 14.04
CA LEU A 19 5.25 0.27 13.53
C LEU A 19 6.36 0.47 14.55
N ALA A 20 6.47 1.65 15.15
CA ALA A 20 7.53 1.96 16.11
C ALA A 20 7.40 1.11 17.39
N GLN A 21 6.18 0.82 17.86
CA GLN A 21 5.97 -0.14 18.96
C GLN A 21 6.43 -1.55 18.60
N SER A 22 6.17 -2.01 17.37
CA SER A 22 6.65 -3.33 16.90
C SER A 22 8.17 -3.41 16.77
N ASN A 23 8.86 -2.27 16.69
CA ASN A 23 10.32 -2.17 16.70
C ASN A 23 10.86 -1.84 18.12
N ASN A 24 10.06 -2.02 19.17
CA ASN A 24 10.44 -1.82 20.57
C ASN A 24 10.88 -0.38 20.92
N HIS A 25 10.30 0.62 20.26
CA HIS A 25 10.47 2.02 20.66
C HIS A 25 9.43 2.41 21.72
N GLU A 26 9.85 3.24 22.67
CA GLU A 26 8.95 3.87 23.62
C GLU A 26 8.39 5.15 23.00
N LEU A 27 7.07 5.31 23.08
CA LEU A 27 6.36 6.40 22.43
C LEU A 27 5.66 7.27 23.46
N VAL A 28 5.75 8.58 23.27
CA VAL A 28 4.92 9.56 23.96
C VAL A 28 4.06 10.26 22.92
N ALA A 29 2.75 10.05 23.01
CA ALA A 29 1.82 10.73 22.12
C ALA A 29 1.57 12.15 22.61
N VAL A 30 1.48 13.08 21.68
CA VAL A 30 1.10 14.46 21.96
C VAL A 30 -0.23 14.73 21.25
N SER A 31 -1.31 14.77 22.03
CA SER A 31 -2.67 14.95 21.52
C SER A 31 -3.61 15.65 22.50
N ARG A 32 -4.64 16.29 21.94
CA ARG A 32 -5.69 16.98 22.70
C ARG A 32 -6.55 16.04 23.57
N GLN A 33 -6.59 14.76 23.21
CA GLN A 33 -7.32 13.71 23.93
C GLN A 33 -6.39 12.53 24.18
N PRO A 34 -6.56 11.80 25.31
CA PRO A 34 -5.75 10.63 25.60
C PRO A 34 -5.95 9.55 24.53
N LEU A 35 -4.85 8.89 24.15
CA LEU A 35 -4.85 7.79 23.20
C LEU A 35 -4.59 6.48 23.94
N GLU A 36 -5.55 5.55 23.90
CA GLU A 36 -5.43 4.23 24.55
C GLU A 36 -4.25 3.41 24.05
N THR A 37 -3.78 3.68 22.82
CA THR A 37 -2.69 2.94 22.17
C THR A 37 -1.30 3.30 22.69
N VAL A 38 -1.14 4.35 23.51
CA VAL A 38 0.18 4.81 23.97
C VAL A 38 0.16 5.03 25.49
N SER A 39 1.21 4.55 26.17
CA SER A 39 1.29 4.55 27.63
C SER A 39 1.35 5.96 28.25
N VAL A 40 1.88 6.94 27.51
CA VAL A 40 2.02 8.32 27.95
C VAL A 40 1.47 9.27 26.90
N CYS A 41 0.55 10.14 27.30
CA CYS A 41 -0.04 11.16 26.45
C CYS A 41 0.15 12.55 27.07
N LEU A 42 0.86 13.44 26.38
CA LEU A 42 0.99 14.85 26.76
C LEU A 42 -0.09 15.66 26.03
N SER A 43 -0.71 16.60 26.74
CA SER A 43 -1.68 17.51 26.14
C SER A 43 -0.94 18.64 25.41
N PHE A 44 -1.29 18.85 24.14
CA PHE A 44 -0.80 19.94 23.31
C PHE A 44 -1.85 20.25 22.25
N ASP A 45 -2.08 21.54 22.04
CA ASP A 45 -2.99 22.03 21.02
C ASP A 45 -2.22 22.95 20.07
N LEU A 46 -2.42 22.77 18.76
CA LEU A 46 -1.83 23.65 17.75
C LEU A 46 -2.39 25.08 17.84
N ASN A 47 -3.58 25.25 18.44
CA ASN A 47 -4.25 26.54 18.54
C ASN A 47 -3.87 27.34 19.79
N THR A 48 -3.24 26.71 20.77
CA THR A 48 -2.88 27.31 22.05
C THR A 48 -1.39 27.13 22.16
N SER A 49 -0.60 28.13 21.77
CA SER A 49 0.87 28.11 21.69
C SER A 49 1.54 27.97 23.06
N SER A 50 1.19 26.95 23.84
CA SER A 50 1.72 26.69 25.16
C SER A 50 3.10 26.05 25.05
N ALA A 51 4.00 26.49 25.92
CA ALA A 51 5.32 25.88 26.04
C ALA A 51 5.17 24.43 26.50
N LEU A 52 5.55 23.48 25.64
CA LEU A 52 5.57 22.06 25.96
C LEU A 52 6.94 21.73 26.56
N SER A 53 6.96 21.16 27.77
CA SER A 53 8.19 20.58 28.33
C SER A 53 8.26 19.10 27.93
N LEU A 54 9.32 18.72 27.21
CA LEU A 54 9.53 17.32 26.83
C LEU A 54 10.24 16.57 27.98
N PRO A 55 9.92 15.29 28.21
CA PRO A 55 10.64 14.46 29.17
C PRO A 55 12.15 14.41 28.86
N LYS A 56 12.98 14.39 29.90
CA LYS A 56 14.43 14.14 29.76
C LYS A 56 14.65 12.75 29.16
N GLY A 57 15.65 12.64 28.28
CA GLY A 57 15.93 11.39 27.56
C GLY A 57 15.03 11.15 26.35
N THR A 58 14.40 12.21 25.81
CA THR A 58 13.73 12.15 24.51
C THR A 58 14.79 12.11 23.40
N ASP A 59 14.76 11.10 22.55
CA ASP A 59 15.72 10.95 21.45
C ASP A 59 15.26 11.71 20.19
N ALA A 60 13.95 11.71 19.93
CA ALA A 60 13.40 12.34 18.74
C ALA A 60 11.98 12.88 18.93
N VAL A 61 11.65 13.92 18.16
CA VAL A 61 10.30 14.49 18.05
C VAL A 61 9.84 14.40 16.60
N LEU A 62 8.78 13.64 16.35
CA LEU A 62 8.10 13.53 15.06
C LEU A 62 6.85 14.41 15.06
N HIS A 63 6.91 15.51 14.30
CA HIS A 63 5.82 16.46 14.16
C HIS A 63 4.95 16.13 12.93
N LEU A 64 3.84 15.39 13.15
CA LEU A 64 2.83 15.07 12.11
C LEU A 64 1.56 15.91 12.21
N ALA A 65 1.37 16.63 13.31
CA ALA A 65 0.18 17.45 13.50
C ALA A 65 0.12 18.57 12.45
N ALA A 66 -1.07 18.80 11.91
CA ALA A 66 -1.35 19.89 10.97
C ALA A 66 -2.82 20.25 11.11
N ASP A 67 -3.16 21.54 11.03
CA ASP A 67 -4.54 21.91 10.81
C ASP A 67 -4.87 21.79 9.32
N THR A 68 -5.93 21.07 9.00
CA THR A 68 -6.42 20.92 7.62
C THR A 68 -7.77 21.61 7.42
N ALA A 69 -8.30 22.22 8.48
CA ALA A 69 -9.43 23.13 8.38
C ALA A 69 -8.92 24.47 7.84
N GLU A 70 -9.51 24.93 6.74
CA GLU A 70 -9.30 26.29 6.26
C GLU A 70 -10.13 27.24 7.16
N SER A 71 -9.69 27.44 8.40
CA SER A 71 -10.07 28.64 9.16
C SER A 71 -9.31 29.80 8.51
N GLY A 72 -9.95 30.96 8.38
CA GLY A 72 -9.39 32.11 7.63
C GLY A 72 -8.15 32.76 8.26
N GLU A 73 -7.49 32.12 9.22
CA GLU A 73 -6.23 32.57 9.81
C GLU A 73 -5.05 31.95 9.04
N ASP A 74 -4.01 32.72 8.75
CA ASP A 74 -2.85 32.36 7.91
C ASP A 74 -1.89 31.32 8.55
N GLY A 75 -2.42 30.32 9.25
CA GLY A 75 -1.65 29.25 9.90
C GLY A 75 -0.71 29.74 11.01
N HIS A 76 -0.93 30.96 11.52
CA HIS A 76 -0.03 31.59 12.49
C HIS A 76 0.14 30.75 13.76
N ASN A 77 -0.95 30.21 14.29
CA ASN A 77 -0.92 29.35 15.48
C ASN A 77 -0.17 28.04 15.21
N GLU A 78 -0.34 27.41 14.04
CA GLU A 78 0.41 26.21 13.66
C GLU A 78 1.91 26.48 13.58
N ILE A 79 2.31 27.63 13.03
CA ILE A 79 3.73 28.05 12.97
C ILE A 79 4.27 28.30 14.38
N ALA A 80 3.54 29.01 15.23
CA ALA A 80 3.94 29.27 16.62
C ALA A 80 4.07 27.98 17.44
N ALA A 81 3.13 27.05 17.27
CA ALA A 81 3.16 25.74 17.90
C ALA A 81 4.37 24.91 17.43
N ALA A 82 4.68 24.93 16.12
CA ALA A 82 5.87 24.27 15.59
C ALA A 82 7.16 24.86 16.17
N LYS A 83 7.27 26.20 16.27
CA LYS A 83 8.40 26.89 16.92
C LYS A 83 8.57 26.45 18.37
N ALA A 84 7.49 26.41 19.15
CA ALA A 84 7.52 25.96 20.54
C ALA A 84 8.03 24.52 20.67
N LEU A 85 7.60 23.62 19.77
CA LEU A 85 8.08 22.23 19.74
C LEU A 85 9.56 22.12 19.34
N ILE A 86 10.02 22.92 18.39
CA ILE A 86 11.43 22.98 17.98
C ILE A 86 12.33 23.42 19.14
N VAL A 87 11.92 24.48 19.85
CA VAL A 87 12.63 24.96 21.05
C VAL A 87 12.64 23.88 22.13
N ALA A 88 11.50 23.23 22.38
CA ALA A 88 11.40 22.17 23.36
C ALA A 88 12.29 20.95 23.03
N ALA A 89 12.37 20.55 21.76
CA ALA A 89 13.27 19.51 21.28
C ALA A 89 14.75 19.88 21.47
N SER A 90 15.09 21.13 21.14
CA SER A 90 16.46 21.67 21.29
C SER A 90 16.91 21.65 22.76
N ASN A 91 16.04 21.99 23.70
CA ASN A 91 16.33 22.00 25.14
C ASN A 91 16.71 20.62 25.70
N VAL A 92 16.29 19.54 25.03
CA VAL A 92 16.63 18.15 25.40
C VAL A 92 17.55 17.48 24.39
N SER A 93 18.09 18.23 23.43
CA SER A 93 18.96 17.72 22.34
C SER A 93 18.32 16.60 21.51
N ALA A 94 16.98 16.60 21.38
CA ALA A 94 16.26 15.61 20.58
C ALA A 94 16.29 15.95 19.09
N LYS A 95 16.41 14.93 18.24
CA LYS A 95 16.28 15.08 16.78
C LYS A 95 14.86 15.53 16.42
N PHE A 96 14.71 16.65 15.74
CA PHE A 96 13.40 17.14 15.30
C PHE A 96 13.11 16.74 13.84
N VAL A 97 12.03 15.99 13.62
CA VAL A 97 11.57 15.56 12.29
C VAL A 97 10.18 16.14 12.03
N PHE A 98 10.06 17.01 11.03
CA PHE A 98 8.81 17.59 10.60
C PHE A 98 8.28 16.93 9.34
N VAL A 99 7.00 16.56 9.36
CA VAL A 99 6.31 16.06 8.17
C VAL A 99 5.59 17.19 7.46
N SER A 100 6.12 17.50 6.28
CA SER A 100 5.62 18.50 5.35
C SER A 100 4.88 17.83 4.18
N SER A 101 4.60 18.60 3.13
CA SER A 101 3.83 18.16 1.98
C SER A 101 4.49 18.60 0.67
N GLN A 102 4.22 17.85 -0.40
CA GLN A 102 4.53 18.22 -1.78
C GLN A 102 4.04 19.62 -2.18
N THR A 103 3.03 20.17 -1.50
CA THR A 103 2.51 21.52 -1.77
C THR A 103 3.26 22.63 -1.03
N ALA A 104 4.28 22.31 -0.23
CA ALA A 104 5.00 23.30 0.58
C ALA A 104 5.88 24.21 -0.29
N ARG A 105 5.39 25.41 -0.58
CA ARG A 105 6.08 26.45 -1.33
C ARG A 105 5.71 27.83 -0.80
N GLU A 106 6.63 28.79 -0.97
CA GLU A 106 6.40 30.20 -0.64
C GLU A 106 5.20 30.77 -1.41
N ASP A 107 5.11 30.44 -2.70
CA ASP A 107 4.08 30.90 -3.64
C ASP A 107 2.89 29.92 -3.79
N ALA A 108 2.71 29.00 -2.84
CA ALA A 108 1.63 28.01 -2.90
C ALA A 108 0.24 28.68 -2.97
N SER A 109 -0.68 28.11 -3.74
CA SER A 109 -2.03 28.65 -3.92
C SER A 109 -2.90 28.55 -2.66
N THR A 110 -2.62 27.60 -1.76
CA THR A 110 -3.35 27.38 -0.50
C THR A 110 -2.59 27.89 0.71
N SER A 111 -3.32 28.32 1.75
CA SER A 111 -2.73 28.67 3.06
C SER A 111 -1.94 27.49 3.62
N TYR A 112 -2.48 26.27 3.53
CA TYR A 112 -1.82 25.03 3.95
C TYR A 112 -0.40 24.88 3.37
N GLY A 113 -0.22 25.07 2.05
CA GLY A 113 1.10 24.97 1.41
C GLY A 113 2.08 26.03 1.92
N ARG A 114 1.62 27.27 2.08
CA ARG A 114 2.44 28.39 2.59
C ARG A 114 2.82 28.20 4.06
N THR A 115 1.88 27.74 4.89
CA THR A 115 2.10 27.44 6.31
C THR A 115 3.13 26.33 6.47
N LYS A 116 2.98 25.21 5.73
CA LYS A 116 3.97 24.13 5.73
C LYS A 116 5.35 24.64 5.34
N TRP A 117 5.46 25.41 4.26
CA TRP A 117 6.73 25.99 3.83
C TRP A 117 7.38 26.91 4.88
N ARG A 118 6.59 27.75 5.56
CA ARG A 118 7.10 28.60 6.66
C ARG A 118 7.65 27.75 7.81
N ILE A 119 6.95 26.68 8.19
CA ILE A 119 7.43 25.75 9.23
C ILE A 119 8.72 25.05 8.78
N GLU A 120 8.85 24.67 7.50
CA GLU A 120 10.10 24.11 6.97
C GLU A 120 11.28 25.05 7.21
N GLN A 121 11.11 26.36 7.01
CA GLN A 121 12.20 27.33 7.25
C GLN A 121 12.64 27.35 8.71
N GLU A 122 11.69 27.30 9.64
CA GLU A 122 11.98 27.27 11.09
C GLU A 122 12.68 25.96 11.49
N VAL A 123 12.27 24.83 10.91
CA VAL A 123 12.90 23.53 11.16
C VAL A 123 14.32 23.51 10.64
N LEU A 124 14.56 24.02 9.43
CA LEU A 124 15.89 24.09 8.84
C LEU A 124 16.81 25.04 9.60
N ALA A 125 16.30 26.19 10.05
CA ALA A 125 17.04 27.12 10.88
C ALA A 125 17.49 26.49 12.22
N ALA A 126 16.72 25.54 12.74
CA ALA A 126 17.04 24.76 13.93
C ALA A 126 17.81 23.47 13.64
N ASN A 127 18.36 23.30 12.42
CA ASN A 127 19.10 22.10 12.01
C ASN A 127 18.29 20.80 12.13
N GLY A 128 16.97 20.88 11.95
CA GLY A 128 16.07 19.74 11.95
C GLY A 128 15.93 19.08 10.57
N LEU A 129 15.10 18.04 10.52
CA LEU A 129 14.83 17.28 9.31
C LEU A 129 13.38 17.51 8.85
N VAL A 130 13.21 17.80 7.56
CA VAL A 130 11.91 17.97 6.91
C VAL A 130 11.68 16.80 5.98
N VAL A 131 10.52 16.16 6.07
CA VAL A 131 10.09 15.10 5.14
C VAL A 131 8.85 15.57 4.38
N ARG A 132 9.01 15.88 3.10
CA ARG A 132 7.90 16.19 2.19
C ARG A 132 7.26 14.90 1.69
N LEU A 133 5.99 14.72 2.01
CA LEU A 133 5.23 13.57 1.53
C LEU A 133 4.43 13.90 0.28
N GLY A 134 4.35 12.92 -0.62
CA GLY A 134 3.40 12.93 -1.72
C GLY A 134 1.98 12.54 -1.27
N GLN A 135 1.19 12.00 -2.19
CA GLN A 135 -0.17 11.54 -1.91
C GLN A 135 -0.15 10.22 -1.11
N VAL A 136 -0.27 10.32 0.22
CA VAL A 136 -0.36 9.15 1.10
C VAL A 136 -1.66 8.36 0.82
N TYR A 137 -1.56 7.04 0.70
CA TYR A 137 -2.69 6.13 0.41
C TYR A 137 -2.56 4.76 1.08
N GLY A 138 -3.63 3.96 1.03
CA GLY A 138 -3.63 2.57 1.51
C GLY A 138 -4.09 2.40 2.97
N GLY A 139 -3.89 1.22 3.54
CA GLY A 139 -4.31 0.95 4.93
C GLY A 139 -5.80 1.24 5.22
N VAL A 140 -6.08 1.92 6.34
CA VAL A 140 -7.45 2.32 6.74
C VAL A 140 -7.91 3.53 5.93
N GLU A 141 -9.20 3.59 5.57
CA GLU A 141 -9.81 4.71 4.82
C GLU A 141 -9.97 5.95 5.71
N ARG A 142 -8.88 6.68 5.96
CA ARG A 142 -8.87 7.95 6.72
C ARG A 142 -8.17 9.06 5.93
N GLY A 143 -8.25 10.28 6.44
CA GLY A 143 -7.66 11.46 5.81
C GLY A 143 -8.15 11.67 4.37
N LEU A 144 -7.29 12.26 3.53
CA LEU A 144 -7.61 12.50 2.12
C LEU A 144 -7.88 11.20 1.35
N PHE A 145 -7.13 10.12 1.64
CA PHE A 145 -7.35 8.82 1.00
C PHE A 145 -8.78 8.30 1.28
N GLY A 146 -9.23 8.33 2.54
CA GLY A 146 -10.60 7.96 2.91
C GLY A 146 -11.66 8.79 2.18
N THR A 147 -11.44 10.10 2.05
CA THR A 147 -12.32 10.99 1.28
C THR A 147 -12.38 10.61 -0.20
N LEU A 148 -11.24 10.37 -0.85
CA LEU A 148 -11.19 9.95 -2.25
C LEU A 148 -11.85 8.57 -2.45
N VAL A 149 -11.63 7.63 -1.54
CA VAL A 149 -12.28 6.32 -1.58
C VAL A 149 -13.80 6.44 -1.43
N ARG A 150 -14.29 7.29 -0.52
CA ARG A 150 -15.73 7.57 -0.37
C ARG A 150 -16.30 8.20 -1.64
N LEU A 151 -15.62 9.18 -2.20
CA LEU A 151 -16.03 9.85 -3.44
C LEU A 151 -16.16 8.84 -4.59
N VAL A 152 -15.15 7.99 -4.80
CA VAL A 152 -15.17 6.92 -5.82
C VAL A 152 -16.25 5.88 -5.53
N ARG A 153 -16.59 5.62 -4.26
CA ARG A 153 -17.64 4.67 -3.88
C ARG A 153 -19.06 5.21 -4.11
N VAL A 154 -19.26 6.51 -3.98
CA VAL A 154 -20.60 7.12 -4.12
C VAL A 154 -20.87 7.55 -5.56
N LEU A 155 -19.89 8.13 -6.24
CA LEU A 155 -20.10 8.68 -7.58
C LEU A 155 -19.89 7.61 -8.66
N PRO A 156 -20.91 7.28 -9.49
CA PRO A 156 -20.75 6.36 -10.61
C PRO A 156 -19.94 6.98 -11.78
N VAL A 157 -19.99 8.31 -11.90
CA VAL A 157 -19.28 9.11 -12.88
C VAL A 157 -18.26 10.00 -12.17
N LEU A 158 -17.01 9.93 -12.61
CA LEU A 158 -15.88 10.65 -12.03
C LEU A 158 -15.21 11.55 -13.07
N PRO A 159 -14.61 12.68 -12.65
CA PRO A 159 -13.92 13.56 -13.56
C PRO A 159 -12.59 12.94 -14.03
N ALA A 160 -12.34 13.03 -15.33
CA ALA A 160 -11.03 12.87 -15.93
C ALA A 160 -10.51 14.24 -16.38
N PHE A 161 -9.73 14.90 -15.52
CA PHE A 161 -9.25 16.25 -15.81
C PHE A 161 -8.32 16.29 -17.02
N ILE A 162 -8.45 17.34 -17.83
CA ILE A 162 -7.62 17.60 -19.01
C ILE A 162 -7.04 19.02 -18.94
N PRO A 163 -5.71 19.20 -18.88
CA PRO A 163 -4.70 18.15 -18.68
C PRO A 163 -4.87 17.46 -17.31
N SER A 164 -4.44 16.21 -17.20
CA SER A 164 -4.57 15.47 -15.93
C SER A 164 -3.47 15.90 -14.98
N PRO A 165 -3.81 16.35 -13.76
CA PRO A 165 -2.79 16.66 -12.75
C PRO A 165 -2.06 15.38 -12.34
N TRP A 166 -0.79 15.50 -12.01
CA TRP A 166 0.04 14.37 -11.57
C TRP A 166 0.16 14.37 -10.05
N VAL A 167 0.12 13.17 -9.47
CA VAL A 167 0.34 12.94 -8.04
C VAL A 167 1.42 11.89 -7.88
N GLN A 168 2.27 12.05 -6.87
CA GLN A 168 3.26 11.02 -6.52
C GLN A 168 2.76 10.27 -5.29
N PRO A 169 2.23 9.04 -5.44
CA PRO A 169 1.63 8.32 -4.32
C PRO A 169 2.70 7.67 -3.42
N ILE A 170 2.40 7.53 -2.13
CA ILE A 170 3.18 6.71 -1.18
C ILE A 170 2.25 5.91 -0.28
N HIS A 171 2.52 4.61 -0.11
CA HIS A 171 1.69 3.80 0.78
C HIS A 171 1.94 4.20 2.23
N VAL A 172 0.90 4.23 3.06
CA VAL A 172 0.99 4.71 4.45
C VAL A 172 2.00 3.90 5.29
N ASP A 173 2.13 2.59 5.02
CA ASP A 173 3.11 1.75 5.72
C ASP A 173 4.56 2.04 5.25
N ASP A 174 4.76 2.45 4.00
CA ASP A 174 6.08 2.85 3.48
C ASP A 174 6.48 4.20 4.01
N CYS A 175 5.51 5.12 4.08
CA CYS A 175 5.66 6.40 4.73
C CYS A 175 6.09 6.21 6.19
N ALA A 176 5.40 5.35 6.94
CA ALA A 176 5.75 5.06 8.34
C ALA A 176 7.17 4.48 8.47
N ARG A 177 7.53 3.51 7.61
CA ARG A 177 8.90 2.94 7.56
C ARG A 177 9.95 4.01 7.26
N GLY A 178 9.74 4.83 6.24
CA GLY A 178 10.67 5.89 5.88
C GLY A 178 10.85 6.92 7.00
N LEU A 179 9.76 7.35 7.65
CA LEU A 179 9.83 8.26 8.80
C LEU A 179 10.60 7.64 9.98
N LEU A 180 10.40 6.35 10.25
CA LEU A 180 11.12 5.65 11.31
C LEU A 180 12.62 5.56 10.98
N THR A 181 12.97 5.21 9.74
CA THR A 181 14.36 5.18 9.29
C THR A 181 15.05 6.55 9.41
N PHE A 182 14.36 7.64 9.10
CA PHE A 182 14.89 9.00 9.30
C PHE A 182 15.19 9.33 10.77
N ILE A 183 14.38 8.78 11.68
CA ILE A 183 14.56 8.96 13.13
C ILE A 183 15.75 8.11 13.62
N GLU A 184 15.79 6.83 13.24
CA GLU A 184 16.77 5.86 13.72
C GLU A 184 18.19 6.11 13.21
N ARG A 185 18.35 6.57 11.96
CA ARG A 185 19.67 6.73 11.35
C ARG A 185 20.33 8.05 11.72
N GLU A 186 21.53 7.96 12.28
CA GLU A 186 22.34 9.14 12.68
C GLU A 186 23.12 9.74 11.51
N ASP A 187 23.38 8.97 10.45
CA ASP A 187 24.14 9.42 9.29
C ASP A 187 23.34 10.34 8.34
N ILE A 188 22.03 10.45 8.58
CA ILE A 188 21.15 11.33 7.82
C ILE A 188 21.29 12.76 8.35
N ARG A 189 21.71 13.65 7.45
CA ARG A 189 21.89 15.07 7.74
C ARG A 189 20.54 15.79 7.84
N SER A 190 20.54 16.91 8.57
CA SER A 190 19.46 17.90 8.51
C SER A 190 19.24 18.37 7.08
N GLY A 191 18.01 18.77 6.77
CA GLY A 191 17.62 19.14 5.41
C GLY A 191 16.21 18.69 5.04
N ILE A 192 15.88 18.81 3.75
CA ILE A 192 14.60 18.41 3.18
C ILE A 192 14.77 17.11 2.41
N TYR A 193 13.95 16.11 2.73
CA TYR A 193 13.85 14.85 2.01
C TYR A 193 12.42 14.66 1.50
N SER A 194 12.26 14.03 0.34
CA SER A 194 10.98 13.83 -0.32
C SER A 194 10.65 12.34 -0.42
N LEU A 195 9.52 11.93 0.17
CA LEU A 195 9.04 10.55 0.12
C LEU A 195 7.77 10.45 -0.71
N ALA A 196 7.93 9.96 -1.94
CA ALA A 196 6.85 9.56 -2.81
C ALA A 196 7.34 8.66 -3.95
N SER A 197 6.44 7.93 -4.61
CA SER A 197 6.78 7.17 -5.83
C SER A 197 7.52 8.06 -6.83
N PRO A 198 8.75 7.69 -7.28
CA PRO A 198 9.52 8.47 -8.23
C PRO A 198 8.74 8.74 -9.51
N ASN A 199 8.05 7.71 -10.00
CA ASN A 199 7.13 7.82 -11.12
C ASN A 199 5.76 8.25 -10.59
N GLY A 200 5.40 9.51 -10.86
CA GLY A 200 4.06 10.02 -10.61
C GLY A 200 3.01 9.27 -11.42
N VAL A 201 1.76 9.33 -10.96
CA VAL A 201 0.60 8.85 -11.71
C VAL A 201 -0.36 10.00 -11.93
N SER A 202 -1.10 9.97 -13.05
CA SER A 202 -2.18 10.93 -13.24
C SER A 202 -3.23 10.77 -12.15
N PHE A 203 -3.81 11.86 -11.69
CA PHE A 203 -4.86 11.83 -10.66
C PHE A 203 -6.06 10.99 -11.11
N THR A 204 -6.40 11.06 -12.40
CA THR A 204 -7.41 10.17 -13.01
C THR A 204 -6.99 8.71 -12.92
N GLY A 205 -5.72 8.38 -13.18
CA GLY A 205 -5.16 7.05 -12.98
C GLY A 205 -5.23 6.59 -11.52
N PHE A 206 -4.96 7.49 -10.57
CA PHE A 206 -5.08 7.23 -9.14
C PHE A 206 -6.52 6.89 -8.72
N LEU A 207 -7.50 7.70 -9.13
CA LEU A 207 -8.93 7.44 -8.89
C LEU A 207 -9.39 6.12 -9.55
N ARG A 208 -8.90 5.82 -10.74
CA ARG A 208 -9.18 4.56 -11.43
C ARG A 208 -8.61 3.36 -10.66
N SER A 209 -7.41 3.50 -10.10
CA SER A 209 -6.80 2.47 -9.24
C SER A 209 -7.64 2.24 -7.98
N ILE A 210 -8.17 3.30 -7.34
CA ILE A 210 -9.12 3.17 -6.23
C ILE A 210 -10.37 2.40 -6.67
N ALA A 211 -10.97 2.77 -7.80
CA ALA A 211 -12.19 2.12 -8.32
C ALA A 211 -11.97 0.63 -8.56
N GLN A 212 -10.86 0.25 -9.20
CA GLN A 212 -10.57 -1.13 -9.59
C GLN A 212 -10.10 -2.01 -8.43
N HIS A 213 -9.21 -1.50 -7.58
CA HIS A 213 -8.49 -2.33 -6.60
C HIS A 213 -9.03 -2.18 -5.16
N ARG A 214 -9.41 -0.96 -4.76
CA ARG A 214 -9.89 -0.67 -3.40
C ARG A 214 -11.39 -0.89 -3.27
N VAL A 215 -12.18 -0.26 -4.14
CA VAL A 215 -13.64 -0.28 -4.11
C VAL A 215 -14.22 -1.46 -4.91
N ARG A 216 -13.52 -1.87 -5.98
CA ARG A 216 -13.90 -2.95 -6.90
C ARG A 216 -15.24 -2.70 -7.60
N GLN A 217 -15.44 -1.47 -8.05
CA GLN A 217 -16.62 -1.04 -8.79
C GLN A 217 -16.21 -0.42 -10.12
N HIS A 218 -17.01 -0.66 -11.16
CA HIS A 218 -16.81 -0.01 -12.45
C HIS A 218 -17.28 1.45 -12.38
N ARG A 219 -16.46 2.37 -12.90
CA ARG A 219 -16.70 3.81 -12.88
C ARG A 219 -16.45 4.41 -14.25
N ILE A 220 -17.32 5.32 -14.64
CA ILE A 220 -17.21 6.05 -15.89
C ILE A 220 -16.39 7.31 -15.61
N PHE A 221 -15.39 7.56 -16.45
CA PHE A 221 -14.52 8.72 -16.35
C PHE A 221 -14.84 9.68 -17.49
N VAL A 222 -15.41 10.84 -17.18
CA VAL A 222 -15.81 11.85 -18.17
C VAL A 222 -14.72 12.92 -18.27
N PRO A 223 -14.24 13.24 -19.49
CA PRO A 223 -13.23 14.27 -19.67
C PRO A 223 -13.76 15.65 -19.27
N ILE A 224 -13.02 16.35 -18.40
CA ILE A 224 -13.35 17.72 -17.96
C ILE A 224 -12.13 18.62 -18.14
N PRO A 225 -12.18 19.62 -19.02
CA PRO A 225 -11.13 20.62 -19.13
C PRO A 225 -10.92 21.40 -17.83
N VAL A 226 -9.69 21.45 -17.34
CA VAL A 226 -9.32 22.13 -16.08
C VAL A 226 -9.67 23.62 -16.12
N VAL A 227 -9.64 24.24 -17.30
CA VAL A 227 -9.99 25.65 -17.50
C VAL A 227 -11.41 25.95 -17.04
N PHE A 228 -12.38 25.07 -17.33
CA PHE A 228 -13.76 25.26 -16.89
C PHE A 228 -13.91 25.13 -15.37
N VAL A 229 -13.16 24.21 -14.76
CA VAL A 229 -13.15 24.06 -13.29
C VAL A 229 -12.60 25.33 -12.63
N ARG A 230 -11.47 25.85 -13.13
CA ARG A 230 -10.87 27.10 -12.64
C ARG A 230 -11.80 28.30 -12.82
N PHE A 231 -12.48 28.39 -13.97
CA PHE A 231 -13.47 29.43 -14.23
C PHE A 231 -14.64 29.36 -13.22
N PHE A 232 -15.18 28.16 -12.99
CA PHE A 232 -16.29 27.96 -12.06
C PHE A 232 -15.89 28.28 -10.61
N ILE A 233 -14.67 27.92 -10.20
CA ILE A 233 -14.12 28.29 -8.89
C ILE A 233 -14.03 29.81 -8.72
N ARG A 234 -13.58 30.54 -9.76
CA ARG A 234 -13.52 32.00 -9.74
C ARG A 234 -14.91 32.63 -9.69
N LEU A 235 -15.86 32.10 -10.46
CA LEU A 235 -17.23 32.59 -10.55
C LEU A 235 -18.00 32.45 -9.22
N LEU A 236 -17.87 31.31 -8.55
CA LEU A 236 -18.52 31.05 -7.26
C LEU A 236 -17.96 31.93 -6.12
N GLY A 237 -16.76 32.49 -6.29
CA GLY A 237 -16.05 33.23 -5.25
C GLY A 237 -15.43 32.34 -4.17
N LEU A 238 -14.43 32.89 -3.46
CA LEU A 238 -13.59 32.15 -2.52
C LEU A 238 -14.38 31.50 -1.37
N LYS A 239 -15.35 32.21 -0.79
CA LYS A 239 -16.14 31.71 0.36
C LYS A 239 -17.04 30.52 0.01
N LEU A 240 -17.66 30.53 -1.17
CA LEU A 240 -18.56 29.45 -1.58
C LEU A 240 -17.77 28.25 -2.12
N SER A 241 -16.68 28.52 -2.85
CA SER A 241 -15.77 27.48 -3.35
C SER A 241 -15.04 26.74 -2.23
N SER A 242 -14.59 27.42 -1.17
CA SER A 242 -13.98 26.79 0.00
C SER A 242 -14.99 25.93 0.76
N LYS A 243 -16.22 26.43 0.95
CA LYS A 243 -17.32 25.67 1.58
C LYS A 243 -17.69 24.40 0.80
N LEU A 244 -17.59 24.44 -0.52
CA LEU A 244 -17.80 23.28 -1.41
C LEU A 244 -16.56 22.40 -1.58
N GLY A 245 -15.42 22.78 -0.99
CA GLY A 245 -14.14 22.04 -1.09
C GLY A 245 -13.47 22.12 -2.47
N LEU A 246 -13.98 22.95 -3.37
CA LEU A 246 -13.47 23.11 -4.74
C LEU A 246 -12.13 23.85 -4.77
N TYR A 247 -11.88 24.71 -3.78
CA TYR A 247 -10.61 25.46 -3.67
C TYR A 247 -9.39 24.53 -3.58
N ARG A 248 -9.53 23.36 -2.94
CA ARG A 248 -8.47 22.33 -2.83
C ARG A 248 -8.04 21.78 -4.18
N LEU A 249 -8.89 21.86 -5.20
CA LEU A 249 -8.53 21.43 -6.57
C LEU A 249 -7.48 22.33 -7.20
N ASN A 250 -7.40 23.62 -6.85
CA ASN A 250 -6.32 24.48 -7.33
C ASN A 250 -4.96 23.95 -6.87
N SER A 251 -4.85 23.53 -5.61
CA SER A 251 -3.63 22.91 -5.08
C SER A 251 -3.25 21.64 -5.85
N LEU A 252 -4.23 20.85 -6.28
CA LEU A 252 -4.01 19.65 -7.08
C LEU A 252 -3.57 19.97 -8.52
N PHE A 253 -4.14 21.02 -9.13
CA PHE A 253 -3.79 21.42 -10.49
C PHE A 253 -2.40 22.04 -10.59
N ASP A 254 -1.91 22.66 -9.51
CA ASP A 254 -0.60 23.30 -9.44
C ASP A 254 0.44 22.46 -8.66
N LEU A 255 0.21 21.15 -8.53
CA LEU A 255 1.06 20.25 -7.74
C LEU A 255 2.44 20.10 -8.40
N PRO A 256 3.55 20.48 -7.73
CA PRO A 256 4.88 20.34 -8.30
C PRO A 256 5.34 18.88 -8.25
N SER A 257 6.17 18.43 -9.20
CA SER A 257 6.85 17.14 -9.07
C SER A 257 8.01 17.27 -8.07
N MET A 258 8.18 16.27 -7.20
CA MET A 258 9.34 16.15 -6.30
C MET A 258 10.35 15.18 -6.91
N ASP A 259 11.64 15.47 -6.76
CA ASP A 259 12.67 14.47 -6.97
C ASP A 259 12.79 13.62 -5.69
N THR A 260 12.38 12.36 -5.78
CA THR A 260 12.33 11.44 -4.63
C THR A 260 13.31 10.27 -4.76
N THR A 261 13.95 10.13 -5.92
CA THR A 261 14.75 8.92 -6.23
C THR A 261 15.98 8.85 -5.33
N ALA A 262 16.69 9.97 -5.19
CA ALA A 262 17.87 10.06 -4.35
C ALA A 262 17.53 9.80 -2.87
N ASP A 263 16.46 10.42 -2.37
CA ASP A 263 16.07 10.33 -0.96
C ASP A 263 15.61 8.92 -0.57
N ILE A 264 14.81 8.27 -1.43
CA ILE A 264 14.35 6.89 -1.22
C ILE A 264 15.53 5.92 -1.21
N ASN A 265 16.47 6.09 -2.15
CA ASN A 265 17.66 5.26 -2.23
C ASN A 265 18.59 5.49 -1.03
N ALA A 266 18.72 6.74 -0.55
CA ALA A 266 19.53 7.08 0.61
C ALA A 266 19.09 6.32 1.87
N ILE A 267 17.78 6.11 2.04
CA ILE A 267 17.21 5.35 3.16
C ILE A 267 16.96 3.87 2.84
N GLY A 268 17.24 3.40 1.62
CA GLY A 268 17.03 2.01 1.21
C GLY A 268 15.56 1.57 1.26
N LEU A 269 14.62 2.49 1.04
CA LEU A 269 13.20 2.21 1.22
C LEU A 269 12.58 1.56 -0.03
N GLU A 270 12.14 0.31 0.10
CA GLU A 270 11.34 -0.35 -0.95
C GLU A 270 9.87 0.06 -0.86
N LEU A 271 9.34 0.64 -1.94
CA LEU A 271 7.96 1.10 -2.01
C LEU A 271 6.99 0.02 -2.52
N HIS A 272 5.78 -0.01 -1.96
CA HIS A 272 4.65 -0.73 -2.53
C HIS A 272 4.25 -0.14 -3.87
N THR A 273 3.97 -1.02 -4.83
CA THR A 273 3.31 -0.63 -6.07
C THR A 273 1.92 -0.07 -5.78
N LEU A 274 1.47 0.89 -6.60
CA LEU A 274 0.13 1.47 -6.47
C LEU A 274 -0.98 0.40 -6.45
N ARG A 275 -0.83 -0.65 -7.26
CA ARG A 275 -1.80 -1.75 -7.32
C ARG A 275 -1.84 -2.56 -6.04
N SER A 276 -0.68 -3.01 -5.53
CA SER A 276 -0.62 -3.84 -4.33
C SER A 276 -1.08 -3.06 -3.08
N GLY A 277 -0.64 -1.81 -2.93
CA GLY A 277 -1.01 -0.95 -1.79
C GLY A 277 -2.48 -0.53 -1.73
N MET A 278 -3.23 -0.63 -2.85
CA MET A 278 -4.68 -0.33 -2.86
C MET A 278 -5.52 -1.42 -2.20
N HIS A 279 -4.97 -2.62 -2.01
CA HIS A 279 -5.65 -3.68 -1.29
C HIS A 279 -5.79 -3.33 0.20
N ARG A 280 -6.93 -3.70 0.83
CA ARG A 280 -7.15 -3.49 2.28
C ARG A 280 -6.09 -4.16 3.16
N SER A 281 -5.54 -5.27 2.70
CA SER A 281 -4.46 -6.01 3.33
C SER A 281 -3.08 -5.34 3.20
N GLY A 282 -2.95 -4.23 2.47
CA GLY A 282 -1.65 -3.61 2.12
C GLY A 282 -0.85 -4.39 1.06
N SER A 283 -1.28 -5.60 0.73
CA SER A 283 -0.67 -6.42 -0.32
C SER A 283 -1.70 -7.21 -1.13
N ASP A 284 -1.32 -7.55 -2.35
CA ASP A 284 -2.02 -8.47 -3.25
C ASP A 284 -1.67 -9.95 -3.00
N ARG A 285 -0.73 -10.23 -2.08
CA ARG A 285 -0.26 -11.59 -1.72
C ARG A 285 -1.40 -12.58 -1.53
N ARG A 286 -2.37 -12.24 -0.67
CA ARG A 286 -3.50 -13.14 -0.37
C ARG A 286 -4.37 -13.42 -1.60
N ARG A 287 -4.50 -12.47 -2.53
CA ARG A 287 -5.21 -12.67 -3.79
C ARG A 287 -4.43 -13.61 -4.70
N SER A 288 -3.11 -13.42 -4.81
CA SER A 288 -2.23 -14.31 -5.56
C SER A 288 -2.28 -15.73 -5.02
N LEU A 289 -2.28 -15.90 -3.69
CA LEU A 289 -2.45 -17.20 -3.04
C LEU A 289 -3.81 -17.84 -3.31
N ILE A 290 -4.89 -17.05 -3.40
CA ILE A 290 -6.21 -17.56 -3.80
C ILE A 290 -6.18 -18.07 -5.24
N GLN A 291 -5.54 -17.33 -6.16
CA GLN A 291 -5.42 -17.74 -7.56
C GLN A 291 -4.56 -19.00 -7.71
N GLU A 292 -3.42 -19.02 -7.03
CA GLU A 292 -2.51 -20.17 -6.93
C GLU A 292 -3.22 -21.40 -6.36
N GLY A 293 -3.85 -21.28 -5.19
CA GLY A 293 -4.58 -22.37 -4.55
C GLY A 293 -5.75 -22.85 -5.39
N THR A 294 -6.44 -21.94 -6.10
CA THR A 294 -7.48 -22.34 -7.05
C THR A 294 -6.90 -23.16 -8.19
N ALA A 295 -5.77 -22.73 -8.79
CA ALA A 295 -5.13 -23.47 -9.89
C ALA A 295 -4.62 -24.84 -9.42
N LEU A 296 -3.89 -24.92 -8.31
CA LEU A 296 -3.36 -26.17 -7.77
C LEU A 296 -4.45 -27.15 -7.36
N LEU A 297 -5.48 -26.69 -6.64
CA LEU A 297 -6.60 -27.55 -6.28
C LEU A 297 -7.42 -27.98 -7.51
N THR A 298 -7.54 -27.13 -8.53
CA THR A 298 -8.19 -27.52 -9.80
C THR A 298 -7.39 -28.59 -10.53
N TYR A 299 -6.05 -28.47 -10.53
CA TYR A 299 -5.14 -29.45 -11.10
C TYR A 299 -5.28 -30.83 -10.42
N VAL A 300 -5.25 -30.85 -9.09
CA VAL A 300 -5.36 -32.07 -8.28
C VAL A 300 -6.77 -32.69 -8.38
N LEU A 301 -7.82 -31.91 -8.16
CA LEU A 301 -9.20 -32.41 -8.15
C LEU A 301 -9.75 -32.70 -9.56
N ARG A 302 -9.09 -32.20 -10.62
CA ARG A 302 -9.57 -32.22 -12.01
C ARG A 302 -10.97 -31.60 -12.17
N GLY A 303 -11.27 -30.60 -11.35
CA GLY A 303 -12.57 -29.94 -11.28
C GLY A 303 -12.50 -28.65 -10.48
N LYS A 304 -13.57 -27.85 -10.51
CA LYS A 304 -13.60 -26.55 -9.82
C LYS A 304 -13.61 -26.74 -8.30
N PRO A 305 -12.60 -26.26 -7.55
CA PRO A 305 -12.53 -26.47 -6.12
C PRO A 305 -13.57 -25.62 -5.38
N ASN A 306 -14.07 -26.15 -4.26
CA ASN A 306 -14.89 -25.35 -3.34
C ASN A 306 -14.03 -24.23 -2.72
N SER A 307 -14.61 -23.04 -2.58
CA SER A 307 -13.98 -21.88 -1.93
C SER A 307 -13.43 -22.18 -0.52
N PHE A 308 -14.02 -23.14 0.20
CA PHE A 308 -13.52 -23.58 1.50
C PHE A 308 -12.11 -24.19 1.42
N PHE A 309 -11.85 -25.07 0.43
CA PHE A 309 -10.54 -25.70 0.24
C PHE A 309 -9.50 -24.68 -0.17
N VAL A 310 -9.85 -23.74 -1.05
CA VAL A 310 -8.97 -22.63 -1.43
C VAL A 310 -8.59 -21.79 -0.21
N ARG A 311 -9.55 -21.47 0.67
CA ARG A 311 -9.25 -20.74 1.92
C ARG A 311 -8.36 -21.54 2.87
N ARG A 312 -8.54 -22.86 2.97
CA ARG A 312 -7.70 -23.74 3.80
C ARG A 312 -6.27 -23.79 3.27
N TYR A 313 -6.12 -23.88 1.94
CA TYR A 313 -4.83 -23.81 1.26
C TYR A 313 -4.11 -22.49 1.57
N VAL A 314 -4.79 -21.36 1.36
CA VAL A 314 -4.22 -20.03 1.63
C VAL A 314 -3.72 -19.91 3.07
N ARG A 315 -4.52 -20.32 4.06
CA ARG A 315 -4.14 -20.28 5.48
C ARG A 315 -2.92 -21.15 5.79
N MET A 316 -2.80 -22.29 5.14
CA MET A 316 -1.68 -23.21 5.31
C MET A 316 -0.38 -22.60 4.74
N VAL A 317 -0.45 -21.93 3.59
CA VAL A 317 0.68 -21.18 3.02
C VAL A 317 1.05 -19.97 3.88
N GLU A 318 0.06 -19.22 4.36
CA GLU A 318 0.27 -18.10 5.30
C GLU A 318 0.99 -18.55 6.57
N LYS A 319 0.64 -19.73 7.12
CA LYS A 319 1.20 -20.24 8.37
C LYS A 319 2.55 -20.96 8.22
N LEU A 320 2.74 -21.74 7.15
CA LEU A 320 3.89 -22.65 7.01
C LEU A 320 4.96 -22.13 6.04
N ARG A 321 4.63 -21.12 5.22
CA ARG A 321 5.48 -20.61 4.12
C ARG A 321 5.43 -19.09 3.98
N ALA A 322 5.26 -18.38 5.10
CA ALA A 322 5.26 -16.91 5.19
C ALA A 322 4.26 -16.18 4.26
N GLY A 323 3.28 -16.90 3.67
CA GLY A 323 2.30 -16.30 2.76
C GLY A 323 2.86 -15.80 1.44
N ILE A 324 4.03 -16.29 1.00
CA ILE A 324 4.64 -15.88 -0.26
C ILE A 324 4.08 -16.74 -1.41
N PRO A 325 3.44 -16.14 -2.43
CA PRO A 325 2.95 -16.90 -3.59
C PRO A 325 4.12 -17.36 -4.47
N LEU A 326 3.91 -18.47 -5.18
CA LEU A 326 4.85 -19.07 -6.16
C LEU A 326 5.09 -18.20 -7.42
N ALA A 327 4.39 -17.07 -7.55
CA ALA A 327 4.44 -16.22 -8.75
C ALA A 327 4.15 -16.97 -10.07
N LEU A 328 3.19 -17.90 -10.06
CA LEU A 328 2.84 -18.67 -11.26
C LEU A 328 2.44 -17.77 -12.45
N PRO A 329 2.84 -18.11 -13.69
CA PRO A 329 2.45 -17.36 -14.87
C PRO A 329 0.94 -17.26 -15.06
N SER A 330 0.47 -16.14 -15.62
CA SER A 330 -0.96 -15.84 -15.72
C SER A 330 -1.77 -16.85 -16.53
N TRP A 331 -1.15 -17.53 -17.50
CA TRP A 331 -1.78 -18.59 -18.29
C TRP A 331 -2.10 -19.85 -17.48
N VAL A 332 -1.36 -20.12 -16.40
CA VAL A 332 -1.64 -21.24 -15.48
C VAL A 332 -3.01 -21.07 -14.83
N PHE A 333 -3.38 -19.84 -14.49
CA PHE A 333 -4.70 -19.57 -13.90
C PHE A 333 -5.86 -19.76 -14.89
N ARG A 334 -5.57 -19.70 -16.20
CA ARG A 334 -6.56 -19.97 -17.26
C ARG A 334 -6.62 -21.46 -17.60
N TRP A 335 -5.47 -22.13 -17.64
CA TRP A 335 -5.34 -23.55 -17.95
C TRP A 335 -4.56 -24.30 -16.85
N PRO A 336 -5.19 -24.63 -15.70
CA PRO A 336 -4.49 -25.23 -14.57
C PRO A 336 -3.86 -26.61 -14.85
N THR A 337 -4.34 -27.33 -15.87
CA THR A 337 -3.77 -28.62 -16.29
C THR A 337 -2.32 -28.52 -16.78
N THR A 338 -1.89 -27.34 -17.22
CA THR A 338 -0.50 -27.07 -17.62
C THR A 338 0.50 -27.18 -16.47
N LEU A 339 0.03 -27.21 -15.22
CA LEU A 339 0.86 -27.51 -14.05
C LEU A 339 1.54 -28.90 -14.14
N ALA A 340 0.95 -29.84 -14.89
CA ALA A 340 1.57 -31.13 -15.20
C ALA A 340 2.95 -31.00 -15.87
N TRP A 341 3.24 -29.88 -16.54
CA TRP A 341 4.54 -29.65 -17.18
C TRP A 341 5.65 -29.31 -16.16
N LEU A 342 5.27 -28.78 -15.00
CA LEU A 342 6.16 -28.40 -13.89
C LEU A 342 6.34 -29.53 -12.86
N ASP A 343 5.43 -30.49 -12.87
CA ASP A 343 5.38 -31.65 -11.97
C ASP A 343 6.34 -32.76 -12.43
N ASP A 344 7.64 -32.49 -12.40
CA ASP A 344 8.69 -33.45 -12.78
C ASP A 344 9.81 -33.55 -11.75
N ARG A 345 10.37 -34.76 -11.63
CA ARG A 345 11.47 -35.08 -10.72
C ARG A 345 12.73 -34.23 -10.96
N THR A 346 12.91 -33.70 -12.17
CA THR A 346 14.03 -32.81 -12.51
C THR A 346 13.79 -31.35 -12.11
N TYR A 347 12.54 -30.90 -12.00
CA TYR A 347 12.21 -29.55 -11.54
C TYR A 347 12.26 -29.50 -10.01
N THR A 348 11.78 -30.54 -9.34
CA THR A 348 11.77 -30.70 -7.88
C THR A 348 13.15 -30.69 -7.22
N SER A 349 14.25 -30.82 -7.98
CA SER A 349 15.62 -30.74 -7.43
C SER A 349 16.15 -29.31 -7.28
N THR A 350 15.36 -28.29 -7.61
CA THR A 350 15.68 -26.87 -7.40
C THR A 350 14.91 -26.35 -6.19
N LYS A 351 15.41 -25.33 -5.46
CA LYS A 351 14.68 -24.72 -4.34
C LYS A 351 13.25 -24.29 -4.71
N GLN A 352 13.05 -23.77 -5.91
CA GLN A 352 11.72 -23.40 -6.42
C GLN A 352 10.85 -24.62 -6.73
N GLY A 353 11.43 -25.71 -7.22
CA GLY A 353 10.73 -26.97 -7.44
C GLY A 353 10.39 -27.71 -6.16
N GLU A 354 11.22 -27.63 -5.12
CA GLU A 354 10.90 -28.14 -3.78
C GLU A 354 9.69 -27.40 -3.20
N GLU A 355 9.66 -26.07 -3.32
CA GLU A 355 8.52 -25.27 -2.87
C GLU A 355 7.27 -25.57 -3.70
N PHE A 356 7.41 -25.71 -5.03
CA PHE A 356 6.31 -26.13 -5.89
C PHE A 356 5.78 -27.52 -5.53
N GLY A 357 6.66 -28.50 -5.32
CA GLY A 357 6.30 -29.85 -4.90
C GLY A 357 5.54 -29.84 -3.57
N TRP A 358 6.06 -29.11 -2.59
CA TRP A 358 5.35 -28.91 -1.32
C TRP A 358 3.94 -28.31 -1.53
N ARG A 359 3.80 -27.35 -2.45
CA ARG A 359 2.50 -26.71 -2.75
C ARG A 359 1.51 -27.69 -3.39
N VAL A 360 1.98 -28.59 -4.26
CA VAL A 360 1.19 -29.68 -4.85
C VAL A 360 0.80 -30.71 -3.79
N ASP A 361 1.74 -31.15 -2.94
CA ASP A 361 1.47 -32.08 -1.84
C ASP A 361 0.42 -31.52 -0.89
N ALA A 362 0.57 -30.25 -0.52
CA ALA A 362 -0.34 -29.60 0.40
C ALA A 362 -1.74 -29.42 -0.20
N ALA A 363 -1.85 -29.15 -1.51
CA ALA A 363 -3.12 -29.17 -2.23
C ALA A 363 -3.73 -30.59 -2.28
N THR A 364 -2.89 -31.63 -2.44
CA THR A 364 -3.28 -33.04 -2.45
C THR A 364 -3.85 -33.48 -1.11
N VAL A 365 -3.16 -33.19 -0.01
CA VAL A 365 -3.65 -33.48 1.35
C VAL A 365 -5.00 -32.82 1.62
N ILE A 366 -5.19 -31.56 1.19
CA ILE A 366 -6.48 -30.87 1.34
C ILE A 366 -7.56 -31.52 0.48
N ALA A 367 -7.21 -31.92 -0.74
CA ALA A 367 -8.13 -32.60 -1.65
C ALA A 367 -8.56 -33.96 -1.09
N GLU A 368 -7.62 -34.80 -0.67
CA GLU A 368 -7.89 -36.14 -0.12
C GLU A 368 -8.74 -36.09 1.15
N ALA A 369 -8.49 -35.13 2.03
CA ALA A 369 -9.27 -34.91 3.25
C ALA A 369 -10.67 -34.28 3.00
N SER A 370 -11.18 -34.33 1.77
CA SER A 370 -12.45 -33.72 1.39
C SER A 370 -13.42 -34.71 0.75
N VAL A 371 -14.73 -34.45 0.91
CA VAL A 371 -15.80 -35.24 0.27
C VAL A 371 -15.66 -35.23 -1.26
N HIS A 372 -15.24 -34.09 -1.84
CA HIS A 372 -15.01 -33.97 -3.28
C HIS A 372 -13.81 -34.81 -3.73
N GLY A 373 -12.76 -34.85 -2.93
CA GLY A 373 -11.63 -35.74 -3.15
C GLY A 373 -11.99 -37.20 -2.95
N ALA A 374 -12.81 -37.55 -1.97
CA ALA A 374 -13.31 -38.93 -1.79
C ALA A 374 -14.00 -39.43 -3.07
N VAL A 375 -14.87 -38.62 -3.68
CA VAL A 375 -15.47 -38.95 -4.98
C VAL A 375 -14.40 -39.13 -6.08
N ARG A 376 -13.39 -38.27 -6.11
CA ARG A 376 -12.35 -38.27 -7.15
C ARG A 376 -11.35 -39.42 -7.01
N PHE A 377 -10.91 -39.72 -5.79
CA PHE A 377 -9.83 -40.66 -5.47
C PHE A 377 -10.36 -42.05 -5.12
N LEU A 378 -11.47 -42.14 -4.38
CA LEU A 378 -12.08 -43.41 -3.97
C LEU A 378 -13.17 -43.88 -4.94
N GLY A 379 -13.63 -43.02 -5.87
CA GLY A 379 -14.61 -43.40 -6.90
C GLY A 379 -16.01 -43.75 -6.37
N THR A 380 -16.33 -43.35 -5.13
CA THR A 380 -17.50 -43.81 -4.35
C THR A 380 -18.89 -43.50 -4.95
N THR A 381 -18.96 -42.73 -6.04
CA THR A 381 -20.23 -42.37 -6.72
C THR A 381 -20.33 -42.88 -8.16
N GLN A 382 -19.35 -43.67 -8.63
CA GLN A 382 -19.33 -44.13 -10.02
C GLN A 382 -19.85 -45.56 -10.14
N THR A 383 -21.11 -45.72 -10.54
CA THR A 383 -21.57 -46.96 -11.18
C THR A 383 -20.94 -47.02 -12.58
N SER A 384 -19.86 -47.80 -12.72
CA SER A 384 -19.14 -47.88 -13.99
C SER A 384 -19.72 -48.97 -14.87
N GLN A 385 -20.38 -48.58 -15.96
CA GLN A 385 -20.57 -49.49 -17.10
C GLN A 385 -19.19 -49.75 -17.74
N PRO A 386 -18.85 -51.00 -18.09
CA PRO A 386 -17.49 -51.37 -18.52
C PRO A 386 -17.00 -50.58 -19.75
N MET A 387 -17.91 -50.26 -20.67
CA MET A 387 -17.59 -49.45 -21.85
C MET A 387 -17.22 -48.00 -21.50
N ALA A 388 -17.93 -47.39 -20.54
CA ALA A 388 -17.63 -46.03 -20.08
C ALA A 388 -16.28 -45.98 -19.32
N ALA A 389 -15.92 -47.06 -18.61
CA ALA A 389 -14.62 -47.18 -17.96
C ALA A 389 -13.48 -47.26 -19.00
N LEU A 390 -13.63 -48.08 -20.05
CA LEU A 390 -12.67 -48.17 -21.15
C LEU A 390 -12.46 -46.82 -21.86
N ILE A 391 -13.54 -46.08 -22.12
CA ILE A 391 -13.46 -44.74 -22.73
C ILE A 391 -12.69 -43.78 -21.81
N ARG A 392 -12.94 -43.79 -20.49
CA ARG A 392 -12.20 -42.94 -19.54
C ARG A 392 -10.73 -43.29 -19.46
N VAL A 393 -10.38 -44.58 -19.46
CA VAL A 393 -8.98 -45.04 -19.48
C VAL A 393 -8.30 -44.58 -20.78
N PHE A 394 -8.97 -44.75 -21.92
CA PHE A 394 -8.45 -44.30 -23.21
C PHE A 394 -8.23 -42.78 -23.25
N LEU A 395 -9.20 -41.98 -22.77
CA LEU A 395 -9.08 -40.52 -22.68
C LEU A 395 -7.95 -40.11 -21.72
N ALA A 396 -7.80 -40.79 -20.58
CA ALA A 396 -6.73 -40.51 -19.63
C ALA A 396 -5.35 -40.83 -20.22
N LEU A 397 -5.18 -41.98 -20.88
CA LEU A 397 -3.95 -42.34 -21.57
C LEU A 397 -3.63 -41.38 -22.70
N SER A 398 -4.62 -41.01 -23.50
CA SER A 398 -4.45 -40.03 -24.60
C SER A 398 -4.05 -38.66 -24.08
N ALA A 399 -4.65 -38.20 -22.98
CA ALA A 399 -4.29 -36.95 -22.33
C ALA A 399 -2.87 -37.00 -21.72
N GLU A 400 -2.48 -38.12 -21.11
CA GLU A 400 -1.13 -38.33 -20.57
C GLU A 400 -0.07 -38.33 -21.67
N ILE A 401 -0.32 -39.04 -22.78
CA ILE A 401 0.56 -39.06 -23.95
C ILE A 401 0.68 -37.65 -24.54
N PHE A 402 -0.44 -36.95 -24.72
CA PHE A 402 -0.45 -35.57 -25.20
C PHE A 402 0.34 -34.63 -24.28
N CYS A 403 0.17 -34.74 -22.95
CA CYS A 403 0.94 -33.96 -21.99
C CYS A 403 2.44 -34.25 -22.08
N ARG A 404 2.85 -35.53 -22.21
CA ARG A 404 4.27 -35.89 -22.37
C ARG A 404 4.87 -35.39 -23.69
N CYS A 405 4.15 -35.52 -24.79
CA CYS A 405 4.60 -35.03 -26.10
C CYS A 405 4.66 -33.50 -26.17
N SER A 406 3.61 -32.81 -25.70
CA SER A 406 3.58 -31.34 -25.66
C SER A 406 4.66 -30.77 -24.74
N ARG A 407 5.03 -31.48 -23.68
CA ARG A 407 6.09 -31.10 -22.76
C ARG A 407 7.48 -31.10 -23.41
N LEU A 408 7.78 -32.06 -24.29
CA LEU A 408 9.03 -32.08 -25.05
C LEU A 408 9.15 -30.86 -25.98
N LEU A 409 8.04 -30.44 -26.58
CA LEU A 409 7.97 -29.24 -27.42
C LEU A 409 8.07 -27.94 -26.61
N ALA A 410 7.57 -27.94 -25.37
CA ALA A 410 7.61 -26.77 -24.48
C ALA A 410 8.93 -26.61 -23.70
N TYR A 411 9.76 -27.66 -23.62
CA TYR A 411 11.04 -27.66 -22.89
C TYR A 411 11.98 -26.47 -23.22
N PRO A 412 12.17 -26.05 -24.49
CA PRO A 412 13.01 -24.90 -24.83
C PRO A 412 12.49 -23.58 -24.23
N LEU A 413 11.16 -23.43 -24.18
CA LEU A 413 10.50 -22.25 -23.61
C LEU A 413 10.72 -22.17 -22.10
N PHE A 414 10.66 -23.32 -21.40
CA PHE A 414 10.91 -23.41 -19.97
C PHE A 414 12.39 -23.24 -19.61
N ALA A 415 13.32 -23.76 -20.41
CA ALA A 415 14.75 -23.52 -20.24
C ALA A 415 15.10 -22.03 -20.38
N TRP A 416 14.40 -21.30 -21.26
CA TRP A 416 14.51 -19.85 -21.40
C TRP A 416 13.96 -19.09 -20.19
N ILE A 417 12.80 -19.48 -19.67
CA ILE A 417 12.21 -18.92 -18.43
C ILE A 417 13.16 -19.15 -17.22
N LYS A 418 13.74 -20.35 -17.11
CA LYS A 418 14.74 -20.73 -16.09
C LYS A 418 15.98 -19.82 -16.10
N LYS A 419 16.39 -19.34 -17.28
CA LYS A 419 17.59 -18.49 -17.46
C LYS A 419 17.38 -17.02 -17.06
N LYS A 420 16.13 -16.55 -17.00
CA LYS A 420 15.78 -15.17 -16.65
C LYS A 420 15.60 -14.93 -15.14
N GLY A 421 15.71 -15.97 -14.31
CA GLY A 421 15.43 -15.84 -12.87
C GLY A 421 13.98 -15.49 -12.55
N SER A 422 13.10 -15.49 -13.55
CA SER A 422 11.67 -15.23 -13.39
C SER A 422 10.92 -16.56 -13.27
N PHE A 423 10.48 -16.88 -12.06
CA PHE A 423 9.10 -17.32 -11.85
C PHE A 423 8.36 -16.14 -11.25
#